data_AF-A2HW57-F1
#
_entry.id   AF-A2HW57-F1
#
_cell.length_a   1.000
_cell.length_b   1.000
_cell.length_c   1.000
_cell.angle_alpha   90.00
_cell.angle_beta   90.00
_cell.angle_gamma   90.00
#
_symmetry.space_group_name_H-M   'P 1'
#
loop_
_entity.id
_entity.type
_entity.pdbx_description
1 polymer ?
#
loop_
_entity_poly.entity_id
_entity_poly.type
_entity_poly.pdbx_seq_one_letter_code
_entity_poly.pdbx_strand_id
1 'polypeptide(L)'
;MQALNKNTTNFSNYSKISESLKGGDLKLTLNPIADEFLFQDNKNNTVCINPTKGTLNEKPINELLLKADVDNKADKEYVDDAIAKEEERANNAYATKEHTHPELADKTYVDNKMSSEVTRAENEYSKKTHIHYINQIPSLKETLETKADKTHTHSISDITNLQETLNRKSDVGHTHTIANITNLQETLNRKSDVGHTHTIANITNLQETLNRK
;
A
#
# COMPACT_ATOMS: atom_id res chain seq x y z
N MET A 1 -45.30 41.07 62.20
CA MET A 1 -44.61 39.77 61.97
C MET A 1 -44.33 39.62 60.48
N GLN A 2 -43.32 40.34 59.98
CA GLN A 2 -42.73 40.08 58.66
C GLN A 2 -41.51 39.21 58.91
N ALA A 3 -41.49 38.05 58.25
CA ALA A 3 -40.43 37.07 58.31
C ALA A 3 -39.09 37.72 57.97
N LEU A 4 -38.10 37.57 58.86
CA LEU A 4 -36.73 37.99 58.61
C LEU A 4 -36.15 37.05 57.54
N ASN A 5 -36.13 37.54 56.31
CA ASN A 5 -35.74 36.80 55.12
C ASN A 5 -34.22 36.61 55.05
N LYS A 6 -33.80 35.36 55.22
CA LYS A 6 -32.73 34.58 54.56
C LYS A 6 -31.46 35.31 54.09
N ASN A 7 -30.31 34.72 54.47
CA ASN A 7 -29.12 34.58 53.64
C ASN A 7 -28.68 35.82 52.82
N THR A 8 -28.40 36.92 53.52
CA THR A 8 -27.46 37.91 52.97
C THR A 8 -26.29 38.04 53.92
N THR A 9 -25.13 37.67 53.41
CA THR A 9 -23.81 37.80 54.01
C THR A 9 -23.62 39.18 54.65
N ASN A 10 -23.89 39.24 55.95
CA ASN A 10 -23.27 39.99 57.05
C ASN A 10 -22.71 41.42 56.89
N PHE A 11 -22.97 42.16 55.81
CA PHE A 11 -22.50 43.56 55.66
C PHE A 11 -23.58 44.56 55.18
N SER A 12 -24.65 44.11 54.52
CA SER A 12 -25.66 45.02 53.95
C SER A 12 -26.59 45.66 55.01
N ASN A 13 -26.88 44.95 56.10
CA ASN A 13 -27.80 45.44 57.13
C ASN A 13 -27.11 46.39 58.13
N TYR A 14 -25.81 46.21 58.40
CA TYR A 14 -25.03 47.14 59.21
C TYR A 14 -24.93 48.52 58.57
N SER A 15 -24.75 48.58 57.24
CA SER A 15 -24.70 49.86 56.51
C SER A 15 -26.00 50.65 56.71
N LYS A 16 -27.15 49.99 56.52
CA LYS A 16 -28.47 50.63 56.64
C LYS A 16 -28.78 51.14 58.04
N ILE A 17 -28.48 50.37 59.10
CA ILE A 17 -28.71 50.81 60.48
C ILE A 17 -27.79 52.00 60.80
N SER A 18 -26.53 51.94 60.38
CA SER A 18 -25.58 53.05 60.60
C SER A 18 -25.99 54.33 59.86
N GLU A 19 -26.55 54.20 58.65
CA GLU A 19 -27.08 55.31 57.85
C GLU A 19 -28.33 55.90 58.50
N SER A 20 -29.27 55.08 58.98
CA SER A 20 -30.47 55.55 59.69
C SER A 20 -30.15 56.25 61.02
N LEU A 21 -29.13 55.79 61.75
CA LEU A 21 -28.64 56.47 62.96
C LEU A 21 -28.01 57.84 62.64
N LYS A 22 -27.24 57.93 61.54
CA LYS A 22 -26.64 59.19 61.08
C LYS A 22 -27.70 60.17 60.52
N GLY A 23 -28.71 59.64 59.83
CA GLY A 23 -29.81 60.41 59.24
C GLY A 23 -30.85 60.89 60.26
N GLY A 24 -30.80 60.39 61.50
CA GLY A 24 -31.72 60.76 62.58
C GLY A 24 -33.06 60.01 62.56
N ASP A 25 -33.26 59.09 61.61
CA ASP A 25 -34.48 58.26 61.50
C ASP A 25 -34.57 57.18 62.57
N LEU A 26 -33.44 56.85 63.19
CA LEU A 26 -33.33 55.92 64.30
C LEU A 26 -32.54 56.58 65.43
N LYS A 27 -33.07 56.51 66.64
CA LYS A 27 -32.41 57.00 67.86
C LYS A 27 -31.91 55.82 68.67
N LEU A 28 -30.61 55.81 68.95
CA LEU A 28 -30.00 54.86 69.89
C LEU A 28 -29.92 55.47 71.29
N THR A 29 -30.43 54.74 72.28
CA THR A 29 -30.28 55.05 73.70
C THR A 29 -29.62 53.86 74.40
N LEU A 30 -28.55 54.11 75.15
CA LEU A 30 -27.93 53.09 76.01
C LEU A 30 -28.57 53.15 77.41
N ASN A 31 -28.98 52.00 77.91
CA ASN A 31 -29.29 51.81 79.32
C ASN A 31 -28.14 51.04 80.00
N PRO A 32 -27.17 51.74 80.60
CA PRO A 32 -25.94 51.14 81.12
C PRO A 32 -26.17 50.26 82.36
N ILE A 33 -27.31 50.35 83.03
CA ILE A 33 -27.61 49.54 84.22
C ILE A 33 -28.04 48.12 83.81
N ALA A 34 -28.70 47.97 82.65
CA ALA A 34 -29.24 46.70 82.19
C ALA A 34 -28.46 46.08 81.02
N ASP A 35 -27.38 46.71 80.54
CA ASP A 35 -26.70 46.36 79.29
C ASP A 35 -27.66 46.30 78.08
N GLU A 36 -28.59 47.26 78.03
CA GLU A 36 -29.62 47.31 76.99
C GLU A 36 -29.36 48.45 76.00
N PHE A 37 -29.44 48.10 74.72
CA PHE A 37 -29.43 49.03 73.60
C PHE A 37 -30.86 49.20 73.10
N LEU A 38 -31.40 50.41 73.20
CA LEU A 38 -32.74 50.74 72.72
C LEU A 38 -32.64 51.52 71.41
N PHE A 39 -33.19 50.97 70.34
CA PHE A 39 -33.32 51.62 69.04
C PHE A 39 -34.78 52.04 68.86
N GLN A 40 -35.02 53.34 68.70
CA GLN A 40 -36.35 53.91 68.52
C GLN A 40 -36.46 54.60 67.17
N ASP A 41 -37.50 54.30 66.39
CA ASP A 41 -37.78 54.99 65.13
C ASP A 41 -38.60 56.28 65.33
N ASN A 42 -38.75 57.07 64.26
CA ASN A 42 -39.56 58.30 64.25
C ASN A 42 -41.06 58.08 64.56
N LYS A 43 -41.54 56.83 64.62
CA LYS A 43 -42.92 56.46 64.97
C LYS A 43 -43.03 55.94 66.40
N ASN A 44 -41.98 56.11 67.22
CA ASN A 44 -41.85 55.63 68.58
C ASN A 44 -41.85 54.09 68.74
N ASN A 45 -41.65 53.33 67.66
CA ASN A 45 -41.44 51.90 67.79
C ASN A 45 -40.04 51.66 68.37
N THR A 46 -39.97 50.84 69.42
CA THR A 46 -38.71 50.60 70.14
C THR A 46 -38.30 49.13 70.03
N VAL A 47 -37.03 48.89 69.72
CA VAL A 47 -36.39 47.58 69.74
C VAL A 47 -35.28 47.62 70.79
N CYS A 48 -35.38 46.74 71.78
CA CYS A 48 -34.42 46.53 72.84
C CYS A 48 -33.54 45.32 72.52
N ILE A 49 -32.22 45.48 72.60
CA ILE A 49 -31.25 44.40 72.46
C ILE A 49 -30.44 44.34 73.75
N ASN A 50 -30.37 43.16 74.37
CA ASN A 50 -29.48 42.91 75.50
C ASN A 50 -28.43 41.87 75.07
N PRO A 51 -27.19 42.30 74.72
CA PRO A 51 -26.16 41.39 74.25
C PRO A 51 -25.73 40.41 75.33
N THR A 52 -25.62 40.86 76.57
CA THR A 52 -25.16 40.07 77.71
C THR A 52 -26.15 38.94 78.05
N LYS A 53 -27.46 39.19 77.91
CA LYS A 53 -28.52 38.18 78.09
C LYS A 53 -28.87 37.44 76.80
N GLY A 54 -28.34 37.86 75.65
CA GLY A 54 -28.67 37.30 74.34
C GLY A 54 -30.16 37.42 73.98
N THR A 55 -30.81 38.54 74.33
CA THR A 55 -32.23 38.77 74.08
C THR A 55 -32.51 39.93 73.12
N LEU A 56 -33.59 39.81 72.36
CA LEU A 56 -34.18 40.86 71.52
C LEU A 56 -35.64 41.06 71.98
N ASN A 57 -35.98 42.27 72.43
CA ASN A 57 -37.27 42.59 73.05
C ASN A 57 -37.66 41.56 74.13
N GLU A 58 -36.74 41.33 75.07
CA GLU A 58 -36.90 40.38 76.18
C GLU A 58 -37.04 38.90 75.78
N LYS A 59 -37.02 38.56 74.49
CA LYS A 59 -37.07 37.19 74.01
C LYS A 59 -35.68 36.63 73.71
N PRO A 60 -35.38 35.37 74.05
CA PRO A 60 -34.12 34.72 73.70
C PRO A 60 -33.88 34.72 72.19
N ILE A 61 -32.71 35.20 71.73
CA ILE A 61 -32.39 35.27 70.30
C ILE A 61 -32.39 33.87 69.66
N ASN A 62 -31.96 32.84 70.40
CA ASN A 62 -31.96 31.45 69.95
C ASN A 62 -33.37 30.88 69.65
N GLU A 63 -34.42 31.44 70.23
CA GLU A 63 -35.82 31.07 69.95
C GLU A 63 -36.44 31.90 68.80
N LEU A 64 -35.79 32.99 68.40
CA LEU A 64 -36.19 33.82 67.26
C LEU A 64 -35.60 33.34 65.93
N LEU A 65 -34.60 32.46 65.98
CA LEU A 65 -34.06 31.75 64.82
C LEU A 65 -34.92 30.50 64.54
N LEU A 66 -35.44 30.36 63.32
CA LEU A 66 -36.17 29.16 62.91
C LEU A 66 -35.20 27.96 62.95
N LYS A 67 -35.54 26.87 63.64
CA LYS A 67 -34.72 25.65 63.75
C LYS A 67 -34.18 25.11 62.42
N ALA A 68 -34.86 25.42 61.31
CA ALA A 68 -34.43 25.09 59.95
C ALA A 68 -33.04 25.65 59.58
N ASP A 69 -32.56 26.71 60.25
CA ASP A 69 -31.24 27.31 59.95
C ASP A 69 -30.09 26.68 60.77
N VAL A 70 -30.39 25.95 61.85
CA VAL A 70 -29.37 25.31 62.70
C VAL A 70 -29.09 23.87 62.26
N ASP A 71 -30.10 23.19 61.72
CA ASP A 71 -30.00 21.78 61.29
C ASP A 71 -29.57 21.63 59.82
N ASN A 72 -29.35 22.72 59.08
CA ASN A 72 -28.90 22.68 57.68
C ASN A 72 -27.37 22.55 57.55
N LYS A 73 -26.73 21.75 58.41
CA LYS A 73 -25.54 21.01 58.00
C LYS A 73 -26.08 19.79 57.28
N ALA A 74 -25.91 19.72 55.97
CA ALA A 74 -26.31 18.57 55.18
C ALA A 74 -25.91 17.27 55.92
N ASP A 75 -26.90 16.48 56.33
CA ASP A 75 -26.64 15.21 56.99
C ASP A 75 -25.69 14.40 56.12
N LYS A 76 -24.62 13.88 56.73
CA LYS A 76 -23.57 13.13 56.03
C LYS A 76 -24.17 12.03 55.14
N GLU A 77 -25.23 11.40 55.63
CA GLU A 77 -25.99 10.37 54.92
C GLU A 77 -26.67 10.89 53.64
N TYR A 78 -27.23 12.10 53.64
CA TYR A 78 -27.84 12.70 52.44
C TYR A 78 -26.79 13.07 51.39
N VAL A 79 -25.62 13.55 51.82
CA VAL A 79 -24.51 13.90 50.92
C VAL A 79 -23.92 12.64 50.29
N ASP A 80 -23.71 11.58 51.09
CA ASP A 80 -23.17 10.31 50.60
C ASP A 80 -24.14 9.63 49.61
N ASP A 81 -25.45 9.67 49.88
CA ASP A 81 -26.49 9.09 49.02
C ASP A 81 -26.66 9.87 47.69
N ALA A 82 -26.45 11.19 47.72
CA ALA A 82 -26.44 12.03 46.53
C ALA A 82 -25.18 11.81 45.67
N ILE A 83 -24.01 11.62 46.30
CA ILE A 83 -22.76 11.29 45.61
C ILE A 83 -22.87 9.93 44.93
N ALA A 84 -23.39 8.90 45.62
CA ALA A 84 -23.56 7.56 45.07
C ALA A 84 -24.50 7.55 43.84
N LYS A 85 -25.61 8.30 43.90
CA LYS A 85 -26.54 8.43 42.78
C LYS A 85 -25.94 9.14 41.57
N GLU A 86 -25.09 10.15 41.77
CA GLU A 86 -24.40 10.80 40.65
C GLU A 86 -23.22 9.98 40.12
N GLU A 87 -22.55 9.16 40.92
CA GLU A 87 -21.58 8.18 40.43
C GLU A 87 -22.26 7.09 39.58
N GLU A 88 -23.42 6.57 40.00
CA GLU A 88 -24.20 5.62 39.21
C GLU A 88 -24.71 6.26 37.90
N ARG A 89 -25.18 7.52 37.97
CA ARG A 89 -25.60 8.28 36.79
C ARG A 89 -24.45 8.55 35.83
N ALA A 90 -23.28 8.93 36.35
CA ALA A 90 -22.07 9.10 35.54
C ALA A 90 -21.68 7.78 34.88
N ASN A 91 -21.65 6.67 35.62
CA ASN A 91 -21.31 5.36 35.08
C ASN A 91 -22.31 4.91 33.99
N ASN A 92 -23.61 5.12 34.18
CA ASN A 92 -24.62 4.83 33.14
C ASN A 92 -24.53 5.78 31.93
N ALA A 93 -24.19 7.05 32.13
CA ALA A 93 -23.96 8.00 31.04
C ALA A 93 -22.68 7.68 30.23
N TYR A 94 -21.63 7.18 30.89
CA TYR A 94 -20.41 6.71 30.21
C TYR A 94 -20.61 5.37 29.52
N ALA A 95 -21.45 4.48 30.05
CA ALA A 95 -21.80 3.19 29.44
C ALA A 95 -22.74 3.33 28.22
N THR A 96 -23.57 4.37 28.17
CA THR A 96 -24.50 4.64 27.04
C THR A 96 -23.94 5.59 25.99
N LYS A 97 -22.76 6.16 26.22
CA LYS A 97 -21.99 6.77 25.13
C LYS A 97 -21.45 5.63 24.28
N GLU A 98 -22.29 5.13 23.39
CA GLU A 98 -21.87 4.36 22.23
C GLU A 98 -20.77 5.15 21.53
N HIS A 99 -19.51 4.88 21.89
CA HIS A 99 -18.50 4.90 20.88
C HIS A 99 -18.81 3.68 20.01
N THR A 100 -19.54 3.94 18.93
CA THR A 100 -19.44 3.08 17.76
C THR A 100 -17.99 3.16 17.33
N HIS A 101 -17.16 2.24 17.83
CA HIS A 101 -16.03 1.83 17.01
C HIS A 101 -16.68 1.29 15.75
N PRO A 102 -16.49 1.92 14.57
CA PRO A 102 -16.84 1.24 13.34
C PRO A 102 -16.03 -0.04 13.38
N GLU A 103 -16.74 -1.14 13.62
CA GLU A 103 -16.31 -2.52 13.57
C GLU A 103 -14.80 -2.60 13.40
N LEU A 104 -14.05 -2.63 14.52
CA LEU A 104 -12.72 -3.20 14.46
C LEU A 104 -13.00 -4.62 14.01
N ALA A 105 -12.94 -4.83 12.70
CA ALA A 105 -13.13 -6.11 12.08
C ALA A 105 -12.34 -7.09 12.93
N ASP A 106 -13.02 -8.12 13.45
CA ASP A 106 -12.38 -9.14 14.27
C ASP A 106 -11.04 -9.50 13.60
N LYS A 107 -9.98 -9.70 14.37
CA LYS A 107 -8.64 -9.93 13.83
C LYS A 107 -8.68 -11.03 12.76
N THR A 108 -9.55 -12.02 12.97
CA THR A 108 -9.94 -13.06 12.01
C THR A 108 -10.46 -12.52 10.66
N TYR A 109 -11.37 -11.54 10.65
CA TYR A 109 -11.86 -10.89 9.44
C TYR A 109 -10.78 -10.09 8.73
N VAL A 110 -9.96 -9.31 9.45
CA VAL A 110 -8.87 -8.54 8.85
C VAL A 110 -7.82 -9.46 8.23
N ASP A 111 -7.43 -10.52 8.95
CA ASP A 111 -6.49 -11.53 8.47
C ASP A 111 -7.06 -12.27 7.26
N ASN A 112 -8.34 -12.67 7.30
CA ASN A 112 -9.02 -13.33 6.17
C ASN A 112 -9.15 -12.41 4.95
N LYS A 113 -9.54 -11.14 5.16
CA LYS A 113 -9.65 -10.15 4.10
C LYS A 113 -8.28 -9.89 3.50
N MET A 114 -7.24 -9.71 4.31
CA MET A 114 -5.89 -9.49 3.82
C MET A 114 -5.34 -10.70 3.07
N SER A 115 -5.54 -11.91 3.60
CA SER A 115 -5.14 -13.16 2.94
C SER A 115 -5.88 -13.36 1.61
N SER A 116 -7.16 -12.99 1.53
CA SER A 116 -7.94 -13.06 0.29
C SER A 116 -7.47 -12.05 -0.77
N GLU A 117 -7.09 -10.84 -0.36
CA GLU A 117 -6.60 -9.80 -1.26
C GLU A 117 -5.18 -10.13 -1.75
N VAL A 118 -4.31 -10.68 -0.90
CA VAL A 118 -2.98 -11.18 -1.28
C VAL A 118 -3.11 -12.34 -2.28
N THR A 119 -3.99 -13.30 -2.00
CA THR A 119 -4.25 -14.43 -2.91
C THR A 119 -4.83 -13.96 -4.25
N ARG A 120 -5.69 -12.93 -4.25
CA ARG A 120 -6.22 -12.31 -5.47
C ARG A 120 -5.14 -11.59 -6.25
N ALA A 121 -4.27 -10.84 -5.57
CA ALA A 121 -3.14 -10.16 -6.20
C ALA A 121 -2.18 -11.16 -6.89
N GLU A 122 -1.86 -12.26 -6.21
CA GLU A 122 -1.01 -13.32 -6.75
C GLU A 122 -1.67 -14.03 -7.94
N ASN A 123 -2.98 -14.29 -7.89
CA ASN A 123 -3.66 -15.01 -8.98
C ASN A 123 -4.06 -14.13 -10.17
N GLU A 124 -4.44 -12.87 -9.97
CA GLU A 124 -4.84 -11.95 -11.05
C GLU A 124 -3.67 -11.19 -11.66
N TYR A 125 -2.72 -10.72 -10.84
CA TYR A 125 -1.64 -9.86 -11.31
C TYR A 125 -0.33 -10.62 -11.55
N SER A 126 -0.01 -11.65 -10.76
CA SER A 126 1.25 -12.39 -10.93
C SER A 126 1.24 -13.44 -12.06
N LYS A 127 0.06 -13.89 -12.52
CA LYS A 127 -0.07 -14.83 -13.64
C LYS A 127 -0.23 -14.16 -15.01
N LYS A 128 -0.19 -12.82 -15.07
CA LYS A 128 -0.22 -12.12 -16.35
C LYS A 128 1.13 -12.31 -17.04
N THR A 129 1.29 -13.45 -17.70
CA THR A 129 2.41 -13.70 -18.61
C THR A 129 2.35 -12.62 -19.66
N HIS A 130 3.30 -11.68 -19.61
CA HIS A 130 3.42 -10.68 -20.64
C HIS A 130 4.24 -11.29 -21.76
N ILE A 131 3.67 -11.29 -22.96
CA ILE A 131 4.35 -11.74 -24.17
C ILE A 131 4.90 -10.53 -24.88
N HIS A 132 6.16 -10.64 -25.33
CA HIS A 132 6.74 -9.66 -26.23
C HIS A 132 6.76 -10.22 -27.65
N TYR A 133 6.14 -9.50 -28.58
CA TYR A 133 6.26 -9.74 -30.01
C TYR A 133 7.54 -9.07 -30.54
N ILE A 134 8.17 -9.70 -31.53
CA ILE A 134 9.40 -9.21 -32.16
C ILE A 134 9.27 -7.78 -32.72
N ASN A 135 8.06 -7.35 -33.10
CA ASN A 135 7.77 -6.02 -33.62
C ASN A 135 7.75 -4.92 -32.53
N GLN A 136 7.76 -5.29 -31.24
CA GLN A 136 7.80 -4.35 -30.12
C GLN A 136 9.21 -3.85 -29.82
N ILE A 137 10.24 -4.48 -30.40
CA ILE A 137 11.62 -4.04 -30.31
C ILE A 137 12.02 -3.53 -31.70
N PRO A 138 12.09 -2.19 -31.89
CA PRO A 138 12.52 -1.60 -33.15
C PRO A 138 13.85 -2.22 -33.62
N SER A 139 13.95 -2.47 -34.92
CA SER A 139 15.15 -3.03 -35.56
C SER A 139 15.57 -4.45 -35.12
N LEU A 140 14.85 -5.13 -34.21
CA LEU A 140 15.19 -6.52 -33.82
C LEU A 140 15.04 -7.49 -34.99
N LYS A 141 13.97 -7.36 -35.77
CA LYS A 141 13.73 -8.18 -36.97
C LYS A 141 14.87 -8.02 -37.99
N GLU A 142 15.21 -6.77 -38.32
CA GLU A 142 16.30 -6.45 -39.25
C GLU A 142 17.66 -6.95 -38.73
N THR A 143 17.93 -6.76 -37.43
CA THR A 143 19.16 -7.27 -36.81
C THR A 143 19.26 -8.79 -36.89
N LEU A 144 18.16 -9.52 -36.67
CA LEU A 144 18.17 -10.98 -36.80
C LEU A 144 18.32 -11.45 -38.24
N GLU A 145 17.70 -10.75 -39.19
CA GLU A 145 17.81 -11.03 -40.63
C GLU A 145 19.24 -10.81 -41.18
N THR A 146 20.09 -10.05 -40.48
CA THR A 146 21.51 -9.86 -40.84
C THR A 146 22.48 -10.82 -40.17
N LYS A 147 22.03 -11.62 -39.17
CA LYS A 147 22.91 -12.59 -38.48
C LYS A 147 23.16 -13.86 -39.27
N ALA A 148 22.28 -14.20 -40.19
CA ALA A 148 22.48 -15.26 -41.14
C ALA A 148 21.94 -14.77 -42.48
N ASP A 149 22.81 -14.58 -43.47
CA ASP A 149 22.34 -14.41 -44.84
C ASP A 149 21.37 -15.56 -45.15
N LYS A 150 20.19 -15.25 -45.72
CA LYS A 150 19.25 -16.28 -46.18
C LYS A 150 19.91 -17.29 -47.14
N THR A 151 21.03 -16.89 -47.73
CA THR A 151 21.86 -17.70 -48.61
C THR A 151 23.32 -17.50 -48.23
N HIS A 152 23.87 -18.42 -47.43
CA HIS A 152 25.32 -18.56 -47.30
C HIS A 152 25.80 -19.44 -48.45
N THR A 153 26.82 -19.01 -49.18
CA THR A 153 27.42 -19.78 -50.27
C THR A 153 28.91 -19.91 -50.05
N HIS A 154 29.47 -21.02 -50.54
CA HIS A 154 30.91 -21.23 -50.59
C HIS A 154 31.38 -21.23 -52.04
N SER A 155 32.44 -20.50 -52.32
CA SER A 155 33.13 -20.59 -53.61
C SER A 155 34.08 -21.79 -53.61
N ILE A 156 34.43 -22.32 -54.78
CA ILE A 156 35.41 -23.44 -54.87
C ILE A 156 36.77 -23.08 -54.24
N SER A 157 37.11 -21.78 -54.22
CA SER A 157 38.29 -21.21 -53.56
C SER A 157 38.29 -21.39 -52.04
N ASP A 158 37.12 -21.61 -51.43
CA ASP A 158 36.98 -21.72 -49.97
C ASP A 158 37.53 -23.06 -49.45
N ILE A 159 37.68 -24.04 -50.34
CA ILE A 159 38.22 -25.36 -50.01
C ILE A 159 39.63 -25.46 -50.61
N THR A 160 40.63 -25.46 -49.74
CA THR A 160 42.04 -25.63 -50.11
C THR A 160 42.20 -26.86 -51.01
N ASN A 161 42.85 -26.67 -52.17
CA ASN A 161 43.17 -27.71 -53.15
C ASN A 161 41.99 -28.38 -53.87
N LEU A 162 40.74 -27.93 -53.69
CA LEU A 162 39.59 -28.53 -54.38
C LEU A 162 39.66 -28.34 -55.90
N GLN A 163 40.00 -27.14 -56.37
CA GLN A 163 40.15 -26.85 -57.80
C GLN A 163 41.23 -27.72 -58.46
N GLU A 164 42.39 -27.88 -57.80
CA GLU A 164 43.47 -28.73 -58.30
C GLU A 164 43.05 -30.21 -58.34
N THR A 165 42.39 -30.68 -57.28
CA THR A 165 41.89 -32.07 -57.19
C THR A 165 40.89 -32.38 -58.30
N LEU A 166 39.97 -31.46 -58.59
CA LEU A 166 39.03 -31.62 -59.69
C LEU A 166 39.71 -31.56 -61.07
N ASN A 167 40.65 -30.63 -61.27
CA ASN A 167 41.43 -30.55 -62.51
C ASN A 167 42.22 -31.84 -62.80
N ARG A 168 42.58 -32.60 -61.77
CA ARG A 168 43.27 -33.89 -61.90
C ARG A 168 42.35 -35.06 -62.28
N LYS A 169 41.03 -34.90 -62.29
CA LYS A 169 40.07 -35.97 -62.59
C LYS A 169 39.80 -36.24 -64.09
N SER A 170 40.47 -35.54 -65.03
CA SER A 170 40.42 -35.67 -66.53
C SER A 170 39.68 -34.50 -67.18
N ASP A 171 40.25 -33.79 -68.19
CA ASP A 171 40.26 -34.19 -69.61
C ASP A 171 41.50 -33.80 -70.45
N VAL A 172 42.59 -33.32 -69.85
CA VAL A 172 43.72 -32.79 -70.65
C VAL A 172 44.77 -33.85 -71.04
N GLY A 173 44.70 -35.07 -70.51
CA GLY A 173 45.87 -35.97 -70.58
C GLY A 173 45.64 -37.47 -70.59
N HIS A 174 44.43 -37.99 -70.81
CA HIS A 174 44.28 -39.43 -71.00
C HIS A 174 44.45 -39.78 -72.49
N THR A 175 45.50 -40.53 -72.81
CA THR A 175 45.76 -41.04 -74.16
C THR A 175 45.80 -42.56 -74.13
N HIS A 176 45.17 -43.20 -75.11
CA HIS A 176 45.34 -44.63 -75.34
C HIS A 176 46.43 -44.87 -76.39
N THR A 177 47.46 -45.63 -76.04
CA THR A 177 48.43 -46.15 -77.02
C THR A 177 47.99 -47.51 -77.53
N ILE A 178 48.53 -47.99 -78.66
CA ILE A 178 48.25 -49.34 -79.18
C ILE A 178 48.54 -50.43 -78.14
N ALA A 179 49.56 -50.22 -77.30
CA ALA A 179 49.92 -51.14 -76.22
C ALA A 179 48.83 -51.27 -75.14
N ASN A 180 47.90 -50.30 -75.05
CA ASN A 180 46.80 -50.33 -74.08
C ASN A 180 45.69 -51.31 -74.49
N ILE A 181 45.72 -51.84 -75.73
CA ILE A 181 44.73 -52.80 -76.23
C ILE A 181 45.44 -54.11 -76.52
N THR A 182 45.16 -55.12 -75.69
CA THR A 182 45.67 -56.49 -75.85
C THR A 182 45.44 -56.98 -77.28
N ASN A 183 46.52 -57.44 -77.93
CA ASN A 183 46.53 -58.00 -79.29
C ASN A 183 46.20 -57.03 -80.44
N LEU A 184 46.05 -55.72 -80.22
CA LEU A 184 45.77 -54.78 -81.31
C LEU A 184 46.91 -54.70 -82.33
N GLN A 185 48.16 -54.62 -81.87
CA GLN A 185 49.33 -54.57 -82.76
C GLN A 185 49.43 -55.83 -83.64
N GLU A 186 49.21 -57.02 -83.06
CA GLU A 186 49.23 -58.29 -83.80
C GLU A 186 48.11 -58.34 -84.83
N THR A 187 46.90 -57.91 -84.45
CA THR A 187 45.74 -57.87 -85.35
C THR A 187 45.99 -56.94 -86.54
N LEU A 188 46.58 -55.77 -86.32
CA LEU A 188 46.95 -54.83 -87.38
C LEU A 188 48.06 -55.38 -88.27
N ASN A 189 49.10 -56.00 -87.69
CA ASN A 189 50.18 -56.63 -88.45
C ASN A 189 49.67 -57.75 -89.36
N ARG A 190 48.64 -58.50 -88.95
CA ARG A 190 47.99 -59.53 -89.78
C ARG A 190 47.17 -58.96 -90.95
N LYS A 191 46.83 -57.67 -90.92
CA LYS A 191 46.12 -56.96 -92.01
C LYS A 191 47.07 -56.23 -92.95
N SER A 192 48.33 -56.01 -92.54
CA SER A 192 49.33 -55.25 -93.30
C SER A 192 50.06 -56.13 -94.33
N ASP A 193 50.47 -55.51 -95.43
CA ASP A 193 51.12 -56.10 -96.61
C ASP A 193 52.51 -56.72 -96.37
N VAL A 194 52.98 -56.83 -95.12
CA VAL A 194 54.35 -57.30 -94.78
C VAL A 194 54.60 -58.76 -95.20
N GLY A 195 53.57 -59.50 -95.59
CA GLY A 195 53.67 -60.86 -96.15
C GLY A 195 52.88 -61.08 -97.43
N HIS A 196 52.39 -60.02 -98.08
CA HIS A 196 51.65 -60.15 -99.35
C HIS A 196 52.66 -60.33 -100.49
N THR A 197 52.60 -61.49 -101.16
CA THR A 197 53.41 -61.78 -102.35
C THR A 197 52.51 -62.21 -103.49
N HIS A 198 52.79 -61.73 -104.69
CA HIS A 198 52.19 -62.25 -105.92
C HIS A 198 53.19 -63.15 -106.65
N THR A 199 52.78 -64.39 -106.90
CA THR A 199 53.45 -65.27 -107.86
C THR A 199 52.97 -64.96 -109.28
N ILE A 200 53.71 -65.38 -110.31
CA ILE A 200 53.30 -65.20 -111.72
C ILE A 200 51.91 -65.80 -111.98
N ALA A 201 51.58 -66.92 -111.31
CA ALA A 201 50.26 -67.56 -111.40
C ALA A 201 49.12 -66.68 -110.85
N ASN A 202 49.42 -65.68 -110.02
CA ASN A 202 48.41 -64.74 -109.53
C ASN A 202 48.04 -63.66 -110.55
N ILE A 203 48.77 -63.55 -111.66
CA ILE A 203 48.50 -62.58 -112.72
C ILE A 203 48.07 -63.33 -113.97
N THR A 204 46.78 -63.24 -114.29
CA THR A 204 46.19 -63.87 -115.47
C THR A 204 46.98 -63.52 -116.73
N ASN A 205 47.38 -64.54 -117.49
CA ASN A 205 48.11 -64.46 -118.76
C ASN A 205 49.56 -63.94 -118.70
N LEU A 206 50.13 -63.65 -117.53
CA LEU A 206 51.51 -63.15 -117.43
C LEU A 206 52.54 -64.19 -117.91
N GLN A 207 52.41 -65.45 -117.48
CA GLN A 207 53.31 -66.53 -117.90
C GLN A 207 53.29 -66.73 -119.42
N GLU A 208 52.10 -66.76 -120.02
CA GLU A 208 51.98 -66.95 -121.46
C GLU A 208 52.57 -65.78 -122.24
N THR A 209 52.42 -64.56 -121.73
CA THR A 209 52.97 -63.36 -122.36
C THR A 209 54.50 -63.37 -122.33
N LEU A 210 55.09 -63.78 -121.20
CA LEU A 210 56.54 -63.92 -121.07
C LEU A 210 57.10 -65.02 -121.98
N ASN A 211 56.41 -66.15 -122.12
CA ASN A 211 56.83 -67.26 -122.97
C ASN A 211 56.78 -66.94 -124.48
N ARG A 212 56.07 -65.88 -124.89
CA ARG A 212 55.96 -65.45 -126.30
C ARG A 212 57.03 -64.41 -126.69
N LYS A 213 57.84 -63.93 -125.74
CA LYS A 213 59.02 -63.08 -126.01
C LYS A 213 60.25 -63.94 -126.20
#